data_AF-A0A6C0H390-F1
#
_entry.id   AF-A0A6C0H390-F1
#
_cell.length_a   1.000
_cell.length_b   1.000
_cell.length_c   1.000
_cell.angle_alpha   90.00
_cell.angle_beta   90.00
_cell.angle_gamma   90.00
#
_symmetry.space_group_name_H-M   'P 1'
#
loop_
_entity.id
_entity.type
_entity.pdbx_description
1 polymer ?
#
loop_
_entity_poly.entity_id
_entity_poly.type
_entity_poly.pdbx_seq_one_letter_code
_entity_poly.pdbx_strand_id
1 'polypeptide(L)'
;MCENLCEALLRYYNTSIFNRADMDDNLKKACYTEAKTYVDDHPARLDKTLERTVLKELIKSHEEYETNPSAPKKPNVRFIGGPCSLTLQWSAEYKKLIYIFGEDHEKKDDCPTPKDDTLSIEEYMLKLYVNGDVFIDFYIEAGAYFKNTSYLTDYGDDRLSKLTNTFQSCLHDSNSDQPKCKKGRAHYIDIRQIIGIEYGKINTYTIEFLKFSEIQNKQRYLYNLRLFFANPKVLQMIEDVSNMLSPKEFVQYLKLEFAQNYLFEKESRKSTISQTQIDNFINTSIEEYGGDVFISSIIADVKSMVEELVKYKINNDQKHVGKVHSSDKYNFEYFRTWQIKPGKDSSTTVRKNNEYRSFREKLSNVFVKLLQINALVVDVYLLARVLKIFNINTIKNKRDTDEPYEPHNIVIYAGDGHSDVYRKFLDSLGFKLIDITGNDWRDPTVKNPYNNCIDMEKFPQPFFEHNEKIDWLEGFSSQFSSGKRKDLGNTLSLKKRRVEP
;
A
#
# COMPACT_ATOMS: atom_id res chain seq x y z
N MET A 1 -8.25 -12.58 35.14
CA MET A 1 -8.49 -13.11 33.78
C MET A 1 -9.26 -12.10 32.95
N CYS A 2 -10.44 -11.65 33.42
CA CYS A 2 -11.21 -10.58 32.75
C CYS A 2 -10.40 -9.29 32.56
N GLU A 3 -9.62 -8.87 33.56
CA GLU A 3 -8.76 -7.67 33.45
C GLU A 3 -7.82 -7.74 32.22
N ASN A 4 -7.07 -8.84 32.04
CA ASN A 4 -6.20 -9.04 30.88
C ASN A 4 -6.98 -9.06 29.56
N LEU A 5 -8.19 -9.61 29.57
CA LEU A 5 -9.05 -9.68 28.40
C LEU A 5 -9.57 -8.28 28.03
N CYS A 6 -10.03 -7.51 29.00
CA CYS A 6 -10.45 -6.12 28.82
C CYS A 6 -9.29 -5.27 28.30
N GLU A 7 -8.09 -5.40 28.88
CA GLU A 7 -6.89 -4.74 28.39
C GLU A 7 -6.56 -5.12 26.94
N ALA A 8 -6.65 -6.41 26.60
CA ALA A 8 -6.42 -6.88 25.23
C ALA A 8 -7.48 -6.34 24.25
N LEU A 9 -8.76 -6.30 24.64
CA LEU A 9 -9.83 -5.71 23.84
C LEU A 9 -9.61 -4.22 23.59
N LEU A 10 -9.27 -3.46 24.63
CA LEU A 10 -8.99 -2.02 24.55
C LEU A 10 -7.77 -1.71 23.69
N ARG A 11 -6.84 -2.66 23.59
CA ARG A 11 -5.61 -2.48 22.81
C ARG A 11 -5.78 -2.92 21.36
N TYR A 12 -6.33 -4.11 21.15
CA TYR A 12 -6.32 -4.79 19.85
C TYR A 12 -7.64 -4.70 19.10
N TYR A 13 -8.73 -4.31 19.77
CA TYR A 13 -10.06 -4.21 19.17
C TYR A 13 -10.44 -5.48 18.39
N ASN A 14 -10.12 -6.64 18.95
CA ASN A 14 -10.39 -7.95 18.36
C ASN A 14 -11.20 -8.81 19.34
N THR A 15 -12.47 -9.05 19.00
CA THR A 15 -13.40 -9.80 19.85
C THR A 15 -13.21 -11.31 19.78
N SER A 16 -12.44 -11.85 18.83
CA SER A 16 -12.15 -13.30 18.77
C SER A 16 -11.42 -13.84 20.01
N ILE A 17 -10.89 -12.96 20.87
CA ILE A 17 -10.35 -13.33 22.18
C ILE A 17 -11.42 -14.00 23.06
N PHE A 18 -12.71 -13.75 22.81
CA PHE A 18 -13.81 -14.44 23.46
C PHE A 18 -14.07 -15.86 22.93
N ASN A 19 -13.48 -16.26 21.81
CA ASN A 19 -13.67 -17.59 21.19
C ASN A 19 -12.63 -18.62 21.66
N ARG A 20 -11.95 -18.35 22.77
CA ARG A 20 -11.03 -19.30 23.38
C ARG A 20 -11.79 -20.51 23.89
N ALA A 21 -11.29 -21.69 23.56
CA ALA A 21 -11.91 -22.97 23.95
C ALA A 21 -11.98 -23.18 25.48
N ASP A 22 -11.13 -22.49 26.26
CA ASP A 22 -11.10 -22.58 27.72
C ASP A 22 -11.98 -21.53 28.44
N MET A 23 -12.76 -20.73 27.70
CA MET A 23 -13.67 -19.74 28.27
C MET A 23 -15.07 -20.35 28.46
N ASP A 24 -15.55 -20.42 29.71
CA ASP A 24 -16.92 -20.86 29.97
C ASP A 24 -17.94 -19.76 29.62
N ASP A 25 -19.17 -20.16 29.26
CA ASP A 25 -20.23 -19.24 28.81
C ASP A 25 -20.61 -18.19 29.86
N ASN A 26 -20.53 -18.51 31.16
CA ASN A 26 -20.84 -17.56 32.22
C ASN A 26 -19.73 -16.52 32.34
N LEU A 27 -18.48 -16.94 32.27
CA LEU A 27 -17.33 -16.04 32.19
C LEU A 27 -17.38 -15.18 30.93
N LYS A 28 -17.77 -15.74 29.78
CA LYS A 28 -17.93 -14.98 28.54
C LYS A 28 -18.98 -13.89 28.67
N LYS A 29 -20.16 -14.21 29.22
CA LYS A 29 -21.22 -13.22 29.54
C LYS A 29 -20.78 -12.19 30.57
N ALA A 30 -20.05 -12.61 31.60
CA ALA A 30 -19.48 -11.71 32.60
C ALA A 30 -18.47 -10.76 31.95
N CYS A 31 -17.57 -11.26 31.10
CA CYS A 31 -16.61 -10.47 30.35
C CYS A 31 -17.28 -9.52 29.35
N TYR A 32 -18.39 -9.91 28.69
CA TYR A 32 -19.15 -8.99 27.85
C TYR A 32 -19.77 -7.85 28.66
N THR A 33 -20.37 -8.18 29.81
CA THR A 33 -20.97 -7.19 30.71
C THR A 33 -19.91 -6.26 31.26
N GLU A 34 -18.81 -6.83 31.77
CA GLU A 34 -17.65 -6.09 32.29
C GLU A 34 -17.00 -5.25 31.20
N ALA A 35 -16.81 -5.76 29.98
CA ALA A 35 -16.23 -4.97 28.89
C ALA A 35 -17.14 -3.80 28.49
N LYS A 36 -18.48 -3.99 28.46
CA LYS A 36 -19.44 -2.92 28.21
C LYS A 36 -19.40 -1.86 29.34
N THR A 37 -19.45 -2.29 30.60
CA THR A 37 -19.37 -1.38 31.75
C THR A 37 -18.02 -0.68 31.84
N TYR A 38 -16.92 -1.39 31.62
CA TYR A 38 -15.56 -0.84 31.64
C TYR A 38 -15.37 0.20 30.54
N VAL A 39 -15.94 -0.04 29.36
CA VAL A 39 -16.01 0.93 28.26
C VAL A 39 -16.73 2.21 28.69
N ASP A 40 -17.86 2.07 29.38
CA ASP A 40 -18.66 3.20 29.86
C ASP A 40 -17.93 3.97 30.99
N ASP A 41 -17.22 3.27 31.88
CA ASP A 41 -16.49 3.84 33.03
C ASP A 41 -15.10 4.41 32.67
N HIS A 42 -14.53 4.02 31.53
CA HIS A 42 -13.21 4.45 31.06
C HIS A 42 -13.32 5.13 29.69
N PRO A 43 -13.92 6.34 29.64
CA PRO A 43 -13.98 7.10 28.40
C PRO A 43 -12.57 7.28 27.83
N ALA A 44 -12.48 7.38 26.49
CA ALA A 44 -11.19 7.56 25.85
C ALA A 44 -10.46 8.78 26.47
N ARG A 45 -9.13 8.72 26.58
CA ARG A 45 -8.29 9.74 27.26
C ARG A 45 -8.31 11.14 26.58
N LEU A 46 -9.22 11.39 25.66
CA LEU A 46 -9.14 12.37 24.57
C LEU A 46 -10.08 13.57 24.78
N ASP A 47 -10.19 14.03 26.02
CA ASP A 47 -11.36 14.60 26.72
C ASP A 47 -12.20 13.50 27.34
N LYS A 48 -12.55 13.66 28.63
CA LYS A 48 -13.30 12.70 29.47
C LYS A 48 -14.74 12.40 28.97
N THR A 49 -15.02 12.58 27.68
CA THR A 49 -16.37 12.65 27.10
C THR A 49 -16.57 11.77 25.87
N LEU A 50 -15.51 11.19 25.26
CA LEU A 50 -15.71 10.29 24.12
C LEU A 50 -16.02 8.86 24.61
N GLU A 51 -17.28 8.45 24.47
CA GLU A 51 -17.73 7.08 24.69
C GLU A 51 -17.00 6.11 23.72
N ARG A 52 -16.68 4.90 24.19
CA ARG A 52 -16.03 3.87 23.35
C ARG A 52 -17.04 3.13 22.47
N THR A 53 -17.74 3.91 21.65
CA THR A 53 -18.83 3.47 20.78
C THR A 53 -18.44 2.34 19.83
N VAL A 54 -17.26 2.40 19.21
CA VAL A 54 -16.77 1.40 18.26
C VAL A 54 -16.51 0.09 18.99
N LEU A 55 -15.74 0.08 20.08
CA LEU A 55 -15.48 -1.16 20.82
C LEU A 55 -16.78 -1.81 21.30
N LYS A 56 -17.73 -1.00 21.79
CA LYS A 56 -19.06 -1.46 22.21
C LYS A 56 -19.85 -2.08 21.05
N GLU A 57 -19.81 -1.47 19.86
CA GLU A 57 -20.42 -2.02 18.64
C GLU A 57 -19.75 -3.33 18.19
N LEU A 58 -18.43 -3.45 18.29
CA LEU A 58 -17.71 -4.68 17.96
C LEU A 58 -18.11 -5.83 18.90
N ILE A 59 -18.12 -5.57 20.20
CA ILE A 59 -18.56 -6.54 21.22
C ILE A 59 -20.00 -6.99 20.96
N LYS A 60 -20.90 -6.03 20.70
CA LYS A 60 -22.30 -6.33 20.39
C LYS A 60 -22.43 -7.18 19.11
N SER A 61 -21.66 -6.85 18.07
CA SER A 61 -21.67 -7.61 16.81
C SER A 61 -21.21 -9.06 17.02
N HIS A 62 -20.21 -9.26 17.87
CA HIS A 62 -19.73 -10.60 18.26
C HIS A 62 -20.82 -11.40 18.99
N GLU A 63 -21.45 -10.81 20.00
CA GLU A 63 -22.53 -11.46 20.76
C GLU A 63 -23.75 -11.79 19.89
N GLU A 64 -24.13 -10.89 18.97
CA GLU A 64 -25.23 -11.12 18.02
C GLU A 64 -24.92 -12.26 17.05
N TYR A 65 -23.68 -12.37 16.57
CA TYR A 65 -23.23 -13.49 15.73
C TYR A 65 -23.41 -14.85 16.43
N GLU A 66 -23.11 -14.93 17.72
CA GLU A 66 -23.21 -16.19 18.47
C GLU A 66 -24.65 -16.55 18.85
N THR A 67 -25.46 -15.55 19.17
CA THR A 67 -26.78 -15.77 19.78
C THR A 67 -27.95 -15.69 18.80
N ASN A 68 -27.75 -15.06 17.63
CA ASN A 68 -28.81 -14.83 16.64
C ASN A 68 -28.44 -15.44 15.28
N PRO A 69 -29.03 -16.61 14.90
CA PRO A 69 -28.78 -17.25 13.61
C PRO A 69 -29.09 -16.37 12.39
N SER A 70 -29.97 -15.37 12.55
CA SER A 70 -30.39 -14.43 11.51
C SER A 70 -29.53 -13.16 11.43
N ALA A 71 -28.57 -12.97 12.35
CA ALA A 71 -27.67 -11.83 12.30
C ALA A 71 -26.81 -11.87 11.02
N PRO A 72 -26.46 -10.70 10.44
CA PRO A 72 -25.51 -10.65 9.33
C PRO A 72 -24.19 -11.31 9.74
N LYS A 73 -23.84 -12.42 9.09
CA LYS A 73 -22.63 -13.17 9.41
C LYS A 73 -21.40 -12.56 8.72
N LYS A 74 -20.24 -12.75 9.35
CA LYS A 74 -18.94 -12.60 8.68
C LYS A 74 -18.92 -13.49 7.43
N PRO A 75 -18.32 -13.05 6.32
CA PRO A 75 -18.29 -13.86 5.12
C PRO A 75 -17.52 -15.15 5.39
N ASN A 76 -18.14 -16.27 5.03
CA ASN A 76 -17.55 -17.60 5.02
C ASN A 76 -17.92 -18.22 3.69
N VAL A 77 -16.95 -18.30 2.79
CA VAL A 77 -17.17 -18.66 1.38
C VAL A 77 -16.19 -19.76 0.99
N ARG A 78 -16.52 -20.51 -0.06
CA ARG A 78 -15.58 -21.46 -0.62
C ARG A 78 -14.55 -20.78 -1.51
N PHE A 79 -14.96 -19.77 -2.27
CA PHE A 79 -14.09 -19.09 -3.23
C PHE A 79 -14.17 -17.57 -3.09
N ILE A 80 -13.03 -16.91 -3.27
CA ILE A 80 -12.97 -15.45 -3.44
C ILE A 80 -12.40 -15.16 -4.83
N GLY A 81 -13.21 -14.52 -5.68
CA GLY A 81 -12.83 -14.13 -7.04
C GLY A 81 -12.13 -12.77 -7.08
N GLY A 82 -11.11 -12.65 -7.93
CA GLY A 82 -10.22 -11.49 -8.03
C GLY A 82 -8.77 -11.85 -7.71
N PRO A 83 -8.43 -12.13 -6.45
CA PRO A 83 -7.05 -12.39 -6.05
C PRO A 83 -6.53 -13.73 -6.61
N CYS A 84 -5.22 -13.79 -6.84
CA CYS A 84 -4.49 -14.99 -7.25
C CYS A 84 -3.79 -15.69 -6.07
N SER A 85 -3.54 -14.96 -4.98
CA SER A 85 -2.85 -15.44 -3.78
C SER A 85 -3.40 -14.81 -2.49
N LEU A 86 -3.30 -15.54 -1.38
CA LEU A 86 -3.62 -15.04 -0.05
C LEU A 86 -2.73 -15.70 1.01
N THR A 87 -2.14 -14.89 1.89
CA THR A 87 -1.39 -15.37 3.06
C THR A 87 -1.97 -14.82 4.37
N LEU A 88 -1.91 -15.63 5.43
CA LEU A 88 -2.15 -15.21 6.82
C LEU A 88 -0.83 -15.22 7.60
N GLN A 89 -0.45 -14.07 8.15
CA GLN A 89 0.79 -13.91 8.93
C GLN A 89 0.52 -13.35 10.32
N TRP A 90 1.26 -13.83 11.32
CA TRP A 90 1.14 -13.42 12.71
C TRP A 90 2.49 -13.06 13.32
N SER A 91 2.55 -11.97 14.08
CA SER A 91 3.68 -11.69 14.97
C SER A 91 3.25 -11.55 16.41
N ALA A 92 3.81 -12.39 17.27
CA ALA A 92 3.67 -12.28 18.72
C ALA A 92 4.39 -11.05 19.29
N GLU A 93 5.52 -10.64 18.70
CA GLU A 93 6.29 -9.46 19.09
C GLU A 93 5.51 -8.17 18.84
N TYR A 94 4.99 -8.01 17.62
CA TYR A 94 4.26 -6.81 17.22
C TYR A 94 2.76 -6.87 17.56
N LYS A 95 2.23 -8.05 17.91
CA LYS A 95 0.80 -8.33 18.12
C LYS A 95 -0.04 -7.91 16.92
N LYS A 96 0.35 -8.36 15.72
CA LYS A 96 -0.32 -8.01 14.46
C LYS A 96 -0.68 -9.28 13.70
N LEU A 97 -1.94 -9.33 13.25
CA LEU A 97 -2.49 -10.37 12.39
C LEU A 97 -2.77 -9.76 11.01
N ILE A 98 -2.11 -10.29 9.97
CA ILE A 98 -2.07 -9.68 8.64
C ILE A 98 -2.53 -10.69 7.60
N TYR A 99 -3.58 -10.32 6.86
CA TYR A 99 -4.01 -10.98 5.63
C TYR A 99 -3.46 -10.20 4.44
N ILE A 100 -2.80 -10.87 3.48
CA ILE A 100 -2.20 -10.23 2.30
C ILE A 100 -2.71 -10.92 1.04
N PHE A 101 -3.53 -10.19 0.29
CA PHE A 101 -4.06 -10.59 -1.01
C PHE A 101 -3.19 -10.03 -2.13
N GLY A 102 -2.78 -10.91 -3.06
CA GLY A 102 -2.17 -10.54 -4.32
C GLY A 102 -3.14 -10.70 -5.49
N GLU A 103 -3.08 -9.81 -6.48
CA GLU A 103 -3.81 -9.92 -7.75
C GLU A 103 -2.92 -9.59 -8.97
N ASP A 104 -3.37 -10.01 -10.16
CA ASP A 104 -2.71 -9.71 -11.45
C ASP A 104 -3.34 -8.51 -12.18
N HIS A 105 -4.13 -7.69 -11.46
CA HIS A 105 -4.91 -6.56 -11.99
C HIS A 105 -5.82 -6.91 -13.18
N GLU A 106 -6.25 -8.17 -13.27
CA GLU A 106 -7.18 -8.60 -14.32
C GLU A 106 -8.63 -8.24 -13.96
N LYS A 107 -9.47 -8.09 -14.99
CA LYS A 107 -10.92 -7.84 -14.80
C LYS A 107 -11.70 -9.12 -14.50
N LYS A 108 -11.18 -10.25 -14.96
CA LYS A 108 -11.91 -11.51 -15.05
C LYS A 108 -11.89 -12.23 -13.70
N ASP A 109 -13.02 -12.81 -13.31
CA ASP A 109 -13.04 -13.91 -12.34
C ASP A 109 -13.07 -15.25 -13.08
N ASP A 110 -12.33 -16.23 -12.58
CA ASP A 110 -12.30 -17.58 -13.13
C ASP A 110 -12.59 -18.65 -12.07
N CYS A 111 -13.28 -18.25 -11.00
CA CYS A 111 -13.77 -19.17 -9.99
C CYS A 111 -14.71 -20.24 -10.57
N PRO A 112 -14.72 -21.45 -10.00
CA PRO A 112 -15.66 -22.51 -10.36
C PRO A 112 -17.13 -22.10 -10.23
N THR A 113 -17.98 -22.80 -10.97
CA THR A 113 -19.44 -22.76 -10.79
C THR A 113 -19.90 -23.96 -9.94
N PRO A 114 -20.98 -23.87 -9.14
CA PRO A 114 -21.92 -22.75 -9.03
C PRO A 114 -21.43 -21.59 -8.17
N LYS A 115 -21.95 -20.39 -8.45
CA LYS A 115 -21.52 -19.13 -7.81
C LYS A 115 -22.03 -18.95 -6.36
N ASP A 116 -22.88 -19.84 -5.86
CA ASP A 116 -23.58 -19.64 -4.58
C ASP A 116 -22.62 -19.60 -3.37
N ASP A 117 -21.46 -20.26 -3.48
CA ASP A 117 -20.39 -20.25 -2.46
C ASP A 117 -19.19 -19.37 -2.85
N THR A 118 -19.37 -18.44 -3.80
CA THR A 118 -18.33 -17.55 -4.29
C THR A 118 -18.71 -16.09 -4.05
N LEU A 119 -17.77 -15.29 -3.55
CA LEU A 119 -17.89 -13.83 -3.57
C LEU A 119 -16.77 -13.21 -4.39
N SER A 120 -17.06 -12.08 -5.03
CA SER A 120 -16.00 -11.21 -5.51
C SER A 120 -15.24 -10.60 -4.32
N ILE A 121 -13.97 -10.24 -4.50
CA ILE A 121 -13.19 -9.62 -3.43
C ILE A 121 -13.82 -8.33 -2.91
N GLU A 122 -14.44 -7.54 -3.78
CA GLU A 122 -15.12 -6.30 -3.39
C GLU A 122 -16.29 -6.58 -2.45
N GLU A 123 -17.11 -7.58 -2.78
CA GLU A 123 -18.23 -8.01 -1.94
C GLU A 123 -17.76 -8.67 -0.64
N TYR A 124 -16.74 -9.52 -0.70
CA TYR A 124 -16.16 -10.19 0.47
C TYR A 124 -15.62 -9.16 1.45
N MET A 125 -14.80 -8.23 0.98
CA MET A 125 -14.22 -7.18 1.81
C MET A 125 -15.29 -6.24 2.38
N LEU A 126 -16.28 -5.84 1.59
CA LEU A 126 -17.37 -5.00 2.09
C LEU A 126 -18.16 -5.70 3.20
N LYS A 127 -18.51 -6.98 3.01
CA LYS A 127 -19.21 -7.78 4.03
C LYS A 127 -18.36 -7.96 5.28
N LEU A 128 -17.07 -8.27 5.13
CA LEU A 128 -16.14 -8.40 6.26
C LEU A 128 -16.04 -7.08 7.05
N TYR A 129 -15.93 -5.96 6.35
CA TYR A 129 -15.73 -4.65 6.94
C TYR A 129 -16.98 -4.10 7.65
N VAL A 130 -18.18 -4.39 7.13
CA VAL A 130 -19.46 -3.94 7.72
C VAL A 130 -19.94 -4.88 8.83
N ASN A 131 -19.89 -6.19 8.59
CA ASN A 131 -20.43 -7.21 9.49
C ASN A 131 -19.39 -7.74 10.48
N GLY A 132 -18.12 -7.35 10.34
CA GLY A 132 -17.05 -7.74 11.23
C GLY A 132 -17.26 -7.29 12.68
N ASP A 133 -16.61 -8.02 13.56
CA ASP A 133 -16.55 -7.83 15.01
C ASP A 133 -15.13 -7.50 15.48
N VAL A 134 -14.26 -7.07 14.55
CA VAL A 134 -12.91 -6.56 14.82
C VAL A 134 -12.72 -5.21 14.16
N PHE A 135 -11.84 -4.37 14.72
CA PHE A 135 -11.44 -3.13 14.05
C PHE A 135 -10.40 -3.42 12.96
N ILE A 136 -10.73 -3.16 11.69
CA ILE A 136 -9.89 -3.51 10.54
C ILE A 136 -9.12 -2.29 10.03
N ASP A 137 -7.81 -2.43 9.90
CA ASP A 137 -6.98 -1.55 9.08
C ASP A 137 -6.81 -2.18 7.69
N PHE A 138 -7.52 -1.62 6.70
CA PHE A 138 -7.52 -2.10 5.33
C PHE A 138 -6.63 -1.24 4.44
N TYR A 139 -5.59 -1.83 3.87
CA TYR A 139 -4.65 -1.16 2.98
C TYR A 139 -4.91 -1.62 1.55
N ILE A 140 -5.13 -0.67 0.65
CA ILE A 140 -5.47 -0.92 -0.76
C ILE A 140 -4.45 -0.18 -1.63
N GLU A 141 -3.98 -0.80 -2.71
CA GLU A 141 -3.21 -0.17 -3.79
C GLU A 141 -4.03 0.86 -4.59
N ALA A 142 -4.55 1.84 -3.88
CA ALA A 142 -5.16 3.04 -4.42
C ALA A 142 -4.14 4.18 -4.43
N GLY A 143 -4.27 5.08 -5.41
CA GLY A 143 -3.50 6.33 -5.47
C GLY A 143 -3.77 7.24 -4.26
N ALA A 144 -2.73 7.92 -3.79
CA ALA A 144 -2.82 8.85 -2.67
C ALA A 144 -3.67 10.08 -2.99
N TYR A 145 -4.43 10.52 -1.99
CA TYR A 145 -5.31 11.67 -2.11
C TYR A 145 -4.85 12.86 -1.25
N PHE A 146 -4.97 14.09 -1.79
CA PHE A 146 -4.74 15.33 -1.06
C PHE A 146 -6.04 16.05 -0.75
N LYS A 147 -6.13 16.57 0.48
CA LYS A 147 -7.23 17.43 0.94
C LYS A 147 -7.54 18.49 -0.13
N ASN A 148 -8.78 18.49 -0.62
CA ASN A 148 -9.35 19.40 -1.64
C ASN A 148 -9.25 18.95 -3.11
N THR A 149 -8.71 17.77 -3.40
CA THR A 149 -8.88 17.19 -4.74
C THR A 149 -10.18 16.37 -4.78
N SER A 150 -10.67 15.91 -5.92
CA SER A 150 -11.57 14.74 -5.92
C SER A 150 -10.76 13.57 -6.45
N TYR A 151 -11.00 12.37 -5.95
CA TYR A 151 -10.54 11.20 -6.70
C TYR A 151 -11.06 11.33 -8.14
N LEU A 152 -10.19 11.06 -9.10
CA LEU A 152 -10.61 11.00 -10.50
C LEU A 152 -11.64 9.86 -10.57
N THR A 153 -12.89 10.20 -10.87
CA THR A 153 -14.05 9.29 -10.86
C THR A 153 -14.01 8.23 -11.96
N ASP A 154 -12.87 8.08 -12.64
CA ASP A 154 -12.69 7.22 -13.81
C ASP A 154 -11.53 6.27 -13.54
N TYR A 155 -11.67 5.52 -12.44
CA TYR A 155 -10.90 4.31 -12.23
C TYR A 155 -11.34 3.29 -13.27
N GLY A 156 -10.40 2.50 -13.79
CA GLY A 156 -10.68 1.50 -14.81
C GLY A 156 -11.74 0.49 -14.36
N ASP A 157 -12.06 -0.44 -15.25
CA ASP A 157 -12.97 -1.55 -14.94
C ASP A 157 -12.21 -2.78 -14.37
N ASP A 158 -10.94 -2.59 -13.98
CA ASP A 158 -10.17 -3.56 -13.19
C ASP A 158 -10.71 -3.68 -11.74
N ARG A 159 -10.29 -4.74 -11.06
CA ARG A 159 -10.76 -5.10 -9.72
C ARG A 159 -10.26 -4.13 -8.66
N LEU A 160 -8.99 -3.71 -8.73
CA LEU A 160 -8.44 -2.69 -7.84
C LEU A 160 -9.25 -1.40 -7.85
N SER A 161 -9.65 -0.98 -9.06
CA SER A 161 -10.51 0.18 -9.30
C SER A 161 -11.89 0.01 -8.67
N LYS A 162 -12.53 -1.15 -8.83
CA LYS A 162 -13.83 -1.46 -8.20
C LYS A 162 -13.74 -1.51 -6.68
N LEU A 163 -12.69 -2.10 -6.14
CA LEU A 163 -12.42 -2.15 -4.70
C LEU A 163 -12.18 -0.75 -4.15
N THR A 164 -11.35 0.05 -4.83
CA THR A 164 -11.10 1.47 -4.50
C THR A 164 -12.39 2.26 -4.50
N ASN A 165 -13.25 2.10 -5.52
CA ASN A 165 -14.56 2.75 -5.58
C ASN A 165 -15.49 2.33 -4.42
N THR A 166 -15.49 1.03 -4.07
CA THR A 166 -16.29 0.50 -2.95
C THR A 166 -15.94 1.14 -1.61
N PHE A 167 -14.63 1.36 -1.40
CA PHE A 167 -14.07 1.92 -0.16
C PHE A 167 -13.70 3.41 -0.27
N GLN A 168 -14.04 4.07 -1.37
CA GLN A 168 -13.65 5.45 -1.66
C GLN A 168 -14.04 6.42 -0.54
N SER A 169 -15.25 6.27 0.00
CA SER A 169 -15.71 7.11 1.10
C SER A 169 -15.00 6.83 2.43
N CYS A 170 -14.46 5.64 2.64
CA CYS A 170 -13.64 5.31 3.81
C CYS A 170 -12.17 5.74 3.64
N LEU A 171 -11.71 5.92 2.40
CA LEU A 171 -10.37 6.44 2.08
C LEU A 171 -10.28 7.98 2.22
N HIS A 172 -11.41 8.69 2.17
CA HIS A 172 -11.48 10.14 2.34
C HIS A 172 -11.63 10.54 3.81
N ASP A 173 -10.71 11.38 4.31
CA ASP A 173 -10.78 11.96 5.66
C ASP A 173 -12.13 12.61 5.97
N SER A 174 -12.79 13.24 4.99
CA SER A 174 -14.06 13.96 5.20
C SER A 174 -15.28 13.05 5.37
N ASN A 175 -15.16 11.76 4.99
CA ASN A 175 -16.27 10.82 4.91
C ASN A 175 -16.06 9.60 5.80
N SER A 176 -15.00 9.58 6.62
CA SER A 176 -14.66 8.46 7.50
C SER A 176 -15.71 8.18 8.58
N ASP A 177 -16.64 9.10 8.82
CA ASP A 177 -17.70 8.96 9.82
C ASP A 177 -18.96 8.27 9.28
N GLN A 178 -18.96 7.90 7.98
CA GLN A 178 -20.03 7.08 7.42
C GLN A 178 -20.19 5.78 8.22
N PRO A 179 -21.43 5.29 8.45
CA PRO A 179 -21.66 4.09 9.26
C PRO A 179 -20.82 2.88 8.85
N LYS A 180 -20.67 2.63 7.54
CA LYS A 180 -19.85 1.53 7.02
C LYS A 180 -18.36 1.65 7.32
N CYS A 181 -17.87 2.86 7.64
CA CYS A 181 -16.46 3.15 7.87
C CYS A 181 -16.08 3.11 9.37
N LYS A 182 -17.05 3.03 10.29
CA LYS A 182 -16.82 3.20 11.74
C LYS A 182 -15.98 2.08 12.38
N LYS A 183 -16.11 0.86 11.87
CA LYS A 183 -15.41 -0.33 12.39
C LYS A 183 -14.02 -0.56 11.79
N GLY A 184 -13.44 0.46 11.14
CA GLY A 184 -12.10 0.32 10.58
C GLY A 184 -11.52 1.61 10.04
N ARG A 185 -10.35 1.49 9.41
CA ARG A 185 -9.72 2.52 8.59
C ARG A 185 -9.36 1.91 7.24
N ALA A 186 -9.67 2.62 6.16
CA ALA A 186 -9.15 2.30 4.84
C ALA A 186 -7.97 3.23 4.54
N HIS A 187 -6.91 2.69 3.95
CA HIS A 187 -5.68 3.41 3.64
C HIS A 187 -5.30 3.16 2.19
N TYR A 188 -4.98 4.23 1.46
CA TYR A 188 -4.26 4.11 0.20
C TYR A 188 -2.79 3.78 0.49
N ILE A 189 -2.14 3.08 -0.42
CA ILE A 189 -0.69 2.80 -0.33
C ILE A 189 0.09 3.39 -1.49
N ASP A 190 -0.52 3.59 -2.66
CA ASP A 190 0.20 4.11 -3.82
C ASP A 190 0.40 5.63 -3.72
N ILE A 191 1.54 6.00 -3.12
CA ILE A 191 1.98 7.38 -2.98
C ILE A 191 2.74 7.91 -4.20
N ARG A 192 2.79 7.17 -5.31
CA ARG A 192 3.37 7.66 -6.57
C ARG A 192 2.39 8.58 -7.30
N GLN A 193 1.09 8.36 -7.10
CA GLN A 193 -0.01 9.09 -7.76
C GLN A 193 -0.49 10.29 -6.94
N ILE A 194 0.40 11.23 -6.67
CA ILE A 194 0.04 12.38 -5.85
C ILE A 194 -0.62 13.47 -6.70
N ILE A 195 -1.94 13.51 -6.65
CA ILE A 195 -2.73 14.61 -7.20
C ILE A 195 -2.58 15.84 -6.29
N GLY A 196 -2.12 16.97 -6.84
CA GLY A 196 -2.05 18.26 -6.12
C GLY A 196 -0.68 18.65 -5.56
N ILE A 197 0.40 17.92 -5.86
CA ILE A 197 1.76 18.41 -5.60
C ILE A 197 2.12 19.52 -6.60
N GLU A 198 2.73 20.60 -6.09
CA GLU A 198 3.28 21.67 -6.92
C GLU A 198 4.33 21.15 -7.91
N TYR A 199 4.22 21.57 -9.17
CA TYR A 199 5.18 21.28 -10.23
C TYR A 199 6.60 21.68 -9.78
N GLY A 200 7.48 20.70 -9.56
CA GLY A 200 8.83 20.89 -9.00
C GLY A 200 9.07 20.29 -7.60
N LYS A 201 8.01 20.00 -6.83
CA LYS A 201 8.08 19.17 -5.60
C LYS A 201 7.91 17.67 -5.87
N ILE A 202 7.58 17.36 -7.11
CA ILE A 202 7.58 16.04 -7.74
C ILE A 202 8.92 15.35 -7.43
N ASN A 203 8.92 14.20 -6.76
CA ASN A 203 10.12 13.37 -6.66
C ASN A 203 10.40 12.75 -8.04
N THR A 204 11.62 12.30 -8.28
CA THR A 204 12.00 11.65 -9.55
C THR A 204 11.10 10.45 -9.89
N TYR A 205 10.45 9.93 -8.86
CA TYR A 205 9.53 8.80 -8.80
C TYR A 205 8.04 9.13 -9.01
N THR A 206 7.63 10.38 -9.24
CA THR A 206 6.22 10.69 -9.51
C THR A 206 5.97 10.42 -10.99
N ILE A 207 5.96 9.14 -11.32
CA ILE A 207 5.76 8.62 -12.67
C ILE A 207 4.25 8.64 -13.02
N GLU A 208 3.46 9.62 -12.55
CA GLU A 208 2.09 9.84 -13.04
C GLU A 208 2.02 10.13 -14.55
N PHE A 209 3.17 10.39 -15.15
CA PHE A 209 3.35 10.36 -16.59
C PHE A 209 3.08 8.98 -17.23
N LEU A 210 2.94 7.90 -16.45
CA LEU A 210 2.55 6.52 -16.82
C LEU A 210 1.42 6.37 -17.83
N LYS A 211 0.55 7.38 -17.99
CA LYS A 211 -0.43 7.37 -19.09
C LYS A 211 0.21 7.44 -20.49
N PHE A 212 1.52 7.64 -20.60
CA PHE A 212 2.26 7.64 -21.86
C PHE A 212 2.11 6.39 -22.72
N SER A 213 2.20 5.20 -22.13
CA SER A 213 2.22 3.95 -22.88
C SER A 213 0.84 3.58 -23.43
N GLU A 214 -0.23 4.03 -22.79
CA GLU A 214 -1.62 3.66 -23.13
C GLU A 214 -2.33 4.64 -24.05
N ILE A 215 -1.74 5.82 -24.29
CA ILE A 215 -2.34 6.80 -25.18
C ILE A 215 -2.16 6.32 -26.63
N GLN A 216 -3.21 5.69 -27.17
CA GLN A 216 -3.34 5.41 -28.61
C GLN A 216 -3.23 6.69 -29.46
N ASN A 217 -3.46 7.87 -28.86
CA ASN A 217 -3.33 9.17 -29.51
C ASN A 217 -1.87 9.69 -29.53
N LYS A 218 -1.19 9.50 -30.65
CA LYS A 218 0.18 10.00 -30.92
C LYS A 218 0.41 11.46 -30.50
N GLN A 219 -0.56 12.36 -30.66
CA GLN A 219 -0.38 13.78 -30.30
C GLN A 219 -0.28 13.99 -28.79
N ARG A 220 -1.14 13.31 -28.01
CA ARG A 220 -1.13 13.40 -26.55
C ARG A 220 0.12 12.72 -25.97
N TYR A 221 0.61 11.64 -26.60
CA TYR A 221 1.92 11.06 -26.29
C TYR A 221 3.06 12.07 -26.45
N LEU A 222 3.15 12.75 -27.60
CA LEU A 222 4.21 13.74 -27.83
C LEU A 222 4.09 14.96 -26.90
N TYR A 223 2.88 15.43 -26.62
CA TYR A 223 2.63 16.52 -25.68
C TYR A 223 3.13 16.17 -24.28
N ASN A 224 2.77 14.99 -23.79
CA ASN A 224 3.23 14.55 -22.48
C ASN A 224 4.76 14.42 -22.49
N LEU A 225 5.39 13.93 -23.57
CA LEU A 225 6.85 13.65 -23.60
C LEU A 225 7.60 14.95 -23.45
N ARG A 226 7.05 15.99 -24.09
CA ARG A 226 7.52 17.34 -23.93
C ARG A 226 7.41 17.85 -22.50
N LEU A 227 6.30 17.60 -21.79
CA LEU A 227 6.18 17.98 -20.38
C LEU A 227 7.18 17.21 -19.51
N PHE A 228 7.39 15.93 -19.79
CA PHE A 228 8.37 15.08 -19.08
C PHE A 228 9.78 15.65 -19.20
N PHE A 229 10.26 15.92 -20.42
CA PHE A 229 11.59 16.51 -20.64
C PHE A 229 11.67 18.00 -20.28
N ALA A 230 10.54 18.69 -20.07
CA ALA A 230 10.52 20.06 -19.56
C ALA A 230 10.67 20.12 -18.02
N ASN A 231 10.64 18.98 -17.32
CA ASN A 231 10.86 18.94 -15.88
C ASN A 231 12.37 18.93 -15.59
N PRO A 232 12.92 19.97 -14.91
CA PRO A 232 14.35 20.04 -14.63
C PRO A 232 14.86 18.87 -13.78
N LYS A 233 14.03 18.29 -12.91
CA LYS A 233 14.41 17.11 -12.12
C LYS A 233 14.59 15.86 -12.98
N VAL A 234 13.77 15.70 -14.02
CA VAL A 234 13.91 14.58 -14.97
C VAL A 234 15.21 14.72 -15.74
N LEU A 235 15.56 15.94 -16.19
CA LEU A 235 16.83 16.19 -16.86
C LEU A 235 18.02 15.93 -15.93
N GLN A 236 17.93 16.39 -14.67
CA GLN A 236 18.95 16.12 -13.66
C GLN A 236 19.12 14.61 -13.42
N MET A 237 18.03 13.86 -13.24
CA MET A 237 18.09 12.39 -13.11
C MET A 237 18.76 11.76 -14.32
N ILE A 238 18.37 12.13 -15.54
CA ILE A 238 18.97 11.59 -16.76
C ILE A 238 20.48 11.89 -16.78
N GLU A 239 20.88 13.11 -16.44
CA GLU A 239 22.28 13.51 -16.36
C GLU A 239 23.03 12.70 -15.31
N ASP A 240 22.53 12.65 -14.07
CA ASP A 240 23.10 11.89 -12.96
C ASP A 240 23.30 10.42 -13.35
N VAL A 241 22.24 9.76 -13.83
CA VAL A 241 22.26 8.34 -14.23
C VAL A 241 23.17 8.10 -15.44
N SER A 242 23.22 9.04 -16.38
CA SER A 242 24.12 8.95 -17.54
C SER A 242 25.60 9.05 -17.17
N ASN A 243 25.91 9.73 -16.08
CA ASN A 243 27.27 9.91 -15.59
C ASN A 243 27.73 8.78 -14.65
N MET A 244 26.82 7.91 -14.22
CA MET A 244 27.17 6.78 -13.36
C MET A 244 28.05 5.76 -14.10
N LEU A 245 29.10 5.34 -13.42
CA LEU A 245 30.12 4.39 -13.87
C LEU A 245 29.84 2.96 -13.39
N SER A 246 29.01 2.79 -12.36
CA SER A 246 28.73 1.47 -11.79
C SER A 246 27.30 1.30 -11.27
N PRO A 247 26.81 0.05 -11.20
CA PRO A 247 25.54 -0.24 -10.53
C PRO A 247 25.48 0.24 -9.08
N LYS A 248 26.61 0.18 -8.36
CA LYS A 248 26.70 0.65 -6.97
C LYS A 248 26.40 2.13 -6.82
N GLU A 249 26.84 2.97 -7.75
CA GLU A 249 26.52 4.40 -7.75
C GLU A 249 25.03 4.65 -7.93
N PHE A 250 24.39 3.90 -8.83
CA PHE A 250 22.94 3.97 -9.04
C PHE A 250 22.17 3.50 -7.81
N VAL A 251 22.57 2.40 -7.17
CA VAL A 251 21.99 1.95 -5.90
C VAL A 251 22.08 3.05 -4.83
N GLN A 252 23.21 3.74 -4.71
CA GLN A 252 23.36 4.85 -3.75
C GLN A 252 22.48 6.05 -4.11
N TYR A 253 22.37 6.38 -5.40
CA TYR A 253 21.45 7.41 -5.88
C TYR A 253 20.00 7.10 -5.48
N LEU A 254 19.53 5.87 -5.70
CA LEU A 254 18.19 5.46 -5.30
C LEU A 254 17.98 5.63 -3.79
N LYS A 255 18.92 5.15 -2.97
CA LYS A 255 18.86 5.28 -1.50
C LYS A 255 18.71 6.75 -1.06
N LEU A 256 19.44 7.67 -1.69
CA LEU A 256 19.31 9.10 -1.41
C LEU A 256 17.92 9.62 -1.79
N GLU A 257 17.40 9.25 -2.95
CA GLU A 257 16.06 9.66 -3.38
C GLU A 257 14.96 9.09 -2.46
N PHE A 258 15.11 7.86 -1.98
CA PHE A 258 14.22 7.26 -0.96
C PHE A 258 14.26 8.06 0.33
N ALA A 259 15.45 8.36 0.85
CA ALA A 259 15.63 9.12 2.08
C ALA A 259 15.05 10.55 1.99
N GLN A 260 15.03 11.15 0.79
CA GLN A 260 14.47 12.48 0.54
C GLN A 260 12.96 12.47 0.29
N ASN A 261 12.32 11.29 0.18
CA ASN A 261 10.88 11.21 0.00
C ASN A 261 10.15 11.60 1.30
N TYR A 262 9.54 12.78 1.29
CA TYR A 262 8.90 13.34 2.48
C TYR A 262 7.75 12.48 3.04
N LEU A 263 7.02 11.74 2.19
CA LEU A 263 5.93 10.88 2.66
C LEU A 263 6.49 9.66 3.37
N PHE A 264 7.53 9.06 2.80
CA PHE A 264 8.25 7.98 3.44
C PHE A 264 8.83 8.45 4.78
N GLU A 265 9.59 9.54 4.79
CA GLU A 265 10.19 10.10 6.01
C GLU A 265 9.14 10.40 7.08
N LYS A 266 7.99 10.98 6.69
CA LYS A 266 6.89 11.29 7.60
C LYS A 266 6.32 10.04 8.27
N GLU A 267 6.17 8.95 7.53
CA GLU A 267 5.57 7.71 8.05
C GLU A 267 6.60 6.82 8.75
N SER A 268 7.84 6.74 8.27
CA SER A 268 8.92 5.97 8.90
C SER A 268 9.25 6.46 10.30
N ARG A 269 9.26 7.79 10.51
CA ARG A 269 9.45 8.41 11.85
C ARG A 269 8.37 8.03 12.86
N LYS A 270 7.23 7.52 12.42
CA LYS A 270 6.11 7.08 13.26
C LYS A 270 5.98 5.56 13.35
N SER A 271 6.82 4.84 12.64
CA SER A 271 6.90 3.39 12.71
C SER A 271 7.45 2.94 14.06
N THR A 272 6.99 1.78 14.52
CA THR A 272 7.55 1.07 15.67
C THR A 272 8.86 0.35 15.32
N ILE A 273 9.13 0.17 14.02
CA ILE A 273 10.36 -0.43 13.52
C ILE A 273 11.50 0.60 13.52
N SER A 274 12.72 0.15 13.82
CA SER A 274 13.89 1.02 13.78
C SER A 274 14.21 1.48 12.36
N GLN A 275 14.73 2.70 12.21
CA GLN A 275 15.17 3.21 10.91
C GLN A 275 16.20 2.28 10.25
N THR A 276 17.11 1.69 11.04
CA THR A 276 18.09 0.71 10.55
C THR A 276 17.44 -0.52 9.91
N GLN A 277 16.36 -1.06 10.47
CA GLN A 277 15.65 -2.19 9.87
C GLN A 277 14.98 -1.79 8.55
N ILE A 278 14.38 -0.59 8.50
CA ILE A 278 13.78 -0.06 7.27
C ILE A 278 14.85 0.15 6.20
N ASP A 279 15.97 0.79 6.55
CA ASP A 279 17.09 1.05 5.63
C ASP A 279 17.68 -0.26 5.11
N ASN A 280 17.87 -1.26 5.99
CA ASN A 280 18.36 -2.58 5.59
C ASN A 280 17.41 -3.24 4.59
N PHE A 281 16.11 -3.18 4.83
CA PHE A 281 15.13 -3.73 3.90
C PHE A 281 15.14 -3.01 2.54
N ILE A 282 15.19 -1.67 2.52
CA ILE A 282 15.31 -0.89 1.28
C ILE A 282 16.57 -1.32 0.53
N ASN A 283 17.70 -1.44 1.23
CA ASN A 283 18.96 -1.84 0.64
C ASN A 283 18.88 -3.23 0.01
N THR A 284 18.42 -4.22 0.77
CA THR A 284 18.25 -5.59 0.27
C THR A 284 17.29 -5.64 -0.91
N SER A 285 16.16 -4.92 -0.84
CA SER A 285 15.19 -4.90 -1.92
C SER A 285 15.75 -4.25 -3.19
N ILE A 286 16.45 -3.12 -3.08
CA ILE A 286 17.12 -2.50 -4.23
C ILE A 286 18.17 -3.45 -4.83
N GLU A 287 18.90 -4.19 -4.01
CA GLU A 287 19.90 -5.16 -4.48
C GLU A 287 19.26 -6.39 -5.17
N GLU A 288 18.14 -6.90 -4.63
CA GLU A 288 17.39 -8.02 -5.21
C GLU A 288 16.70 -7.64 -6.54
N TYR A 289 15.97 -6.52 -6.57
CA TYR A 289 15.29 -6.03 -7.77
C TYR A 289 16.26 -5.47 -8.80
N GLY A 290 17.34 -4.85 -8.31
CA GLY A 290 18.29 -4.09 -9.10
C GLY A 290 19.59 -4.84 -9.39
N GLY A 291 19.64 -6.17 -9.28
CA GLY A 291 20.89 -6.93 -9.48
C GLY A 291 21.74 -6.41 -10.65
N ASP A 292 23.07 -6.45 -10.53
CA ASP A 292 24.02 -5.67 -11.36
C ASP A 292 23.69 -5.62 -12.86
N VAL A 293 23.21 -6.71 -13.44
CA VAL A 293 22.78 -6.81 -14.85
C VAL A 293 21.60 -5.88 -15.16
N PHE A 294 20.57 -5.86 -14.31
CA PHE A 294 19.40 -5.03 -14.46
C PHE A 294 19.76 -3.55 -14.39
N ILE A 295 20.49 -3.11 -13.35
CA ILE A 295 20.92 -1.71 -13.23
C ILE A 295 21.87 -1.31 -14.37
N SER A 296 22.82 -2.18 -14.74
CA SER A 296 23.72 -1.91 -15.87
C SER A 296 22.94 -1.65 -17.16
N SER A 297 21.84 -2.38 -17.37
CA SER A 297 20.97 -2.18 -18.53
C SER A 297 20.22 -0.83 -18.48
N ILE A 298 19.82 -0.34 -17.30
CA ILE A 298 19.22 1.00 -17.16
C ILE A 298 20.24 2.06 -17.53
N ILE A 299 21.45 1.99 -16.96
CA ILE A 299 22.52 2.96 -17.21
C ILE A 299 22.86 2.98 -18.71
N ALA A 300 22.97 1.81 -19.35
CA ALA A 300 23.24 1.71 -20.78
C ALA A 300 22.12 2.33 -21.63
N ASP A 301 20.86 2.03 -21.32
CA ASP A 301 19.72 2.58 -22.05
C ASP A 301 19.63 4.11 -21.89
N VAL A 302 19.85 4.64 -20.68
CA VAL A 302 19.88 6.09 -20.40
C VAL A 302 21.03 6.77 -21.15
N LYS A 303 22.26 6.22 -21.10
CA LYS A 303 23.40 6.74 -21.87
C LYS A 303 23.08 6.79 -23.37
N SER A 304 22.53 5.70 -23.91
CA SER A 304 22.13 5.66 -25.31
C SER A 304 21.07 6.70 -25.66
N MET A 305 20.10 6.96 -24.77
CA MET A 305 19.10 8.01 -24.98
C MET A 305 19.73 9.41 -24.98
N VAL A 306 20.66 9.70 -24.07
CA VAL A 306 21.37 10.98 -24.01
C VAL A 306 22.17 11.20 -25.30
N GLU A 307 22.90 10.19 -25.78
CA GLU A 307 23.62 10.28 -27.04
C GLU A 307 22.71 10.57 -28.24
N GLU A 308 21.53 9.93 -28.29
CA GLU A 308 20.53 10.20 -29.34
C GLU A 308 20.02 11.64 -29.25
N LEU A 309 19.66 12.11 -28.05
CA LEU A 309 19.20 13.49 -27.82
C LEU A 309 20.27 14.52 -28.22
N VAL A 310 21.53 14.28 -27.89
CA VAL A 310 22.67 15.14 -28.27
C VAL A 310 22.87 15.17 -29.79
N LYS A 311 22.88 14.00 -30.45
CA LYS A 311 22.96 13.90 -31.92
C LYS A 311 21.84 14.70 -32.59
N TYR A 312 20.62 14.64 -32.07
CA TYR A 312 19.50 15.40 -32.60
C TYR A 312 19.61 16.91 -32.34
N LYS A 313 20.11 17.33 -31.17
CA LYS A 313 20.33 18.75 -30.85
C LYS A 313 21.36 19.38 -31.80
N ILE A 314 22.49 18.72 -32.00
CA ILE A 314 23.57 19.18 -32.90
C ILE A 314 23.08 19.34 -34.35
N ASN A 315 22.26 18.41 -34.84
CA ASN A 315 21.75 18.44 -36.21
C ASN A 315 20.68 19.52 -36.46
N ASN A 316 19.95 19.95 -35.42
CA ASN A 316 18.94 21.02 -35.53
C ASN A 316 19.55 22.40 -35.33
N ASP A 317 20.53 22.54 -34.42
CA ASP A 317 21.21 23.82 -34.17
C ASP A 317 21.98 24.32 -35.41
N GLN A 318 22.55 23.42 -36.23
CA GLN A 318 23.24 23.79 -37.49
C GLN A 318 22.30 24.41 -38.55
N LYS A 319 20.99 24.21 -38.48
CA LYS A 319 20.04 24.78 -39.46
C LYS A 319 19.45 26.14 -39.05
N HIS A 320 19.59 26.54 -37.79
CA HIS A 320 18.96 27.74 -37.25
C HIS A 320 19.94 28.67 -36.51
N VAL A 321 21.22 28.66 -36.90
CA VAL A 321 22.24 29.61 -36.42
C VAL A 321 21.94 31.02 -36.94
N GLY A 322 20.99 31.68 -36.28
CA GLY A 322 20.53 33.03 -36.58
C GLY A 322 19.67 33.54 -35.44
N LYS A 323 20.32 33.94 -34.34
CA LYS A 323 19.79 34.59 -33.12
C LYS A 323 19.04 33.67 -32.15
N VAL A 324 19.76 33.20 -31.14
CA VAL A 324 19.23 32.45 -29.99
C VAL A 324 19.12 33.37 -28.78
N HIS A 325 17.88 33.73 -28.43
CA HIS A 325 17.54 34.25 -27.10
C HIS A 325 16.38 33.43 -26.51
N SER A 326 16.57 33.08 -25.24
CA SER A 326 15.72 32.38 -24.27
C SER A 326 15.29 30.93 -24.57
N SER A 327 15.66 30.07 -23.62
CA SER A 327 15.62 28.60 -23.59
C SER A 327 14.23 27.96 -23.63
N ASP A 328 13.15 28.73 -23.49
CA ASP A 328 11.81 28.15 -23.33
C ASP A 328 11.09 27.89 -24.66
N LYS A 329 11.55 28.53 -25.75
CA LYS A 329 10.95 28.38 -27.09
C LYS A 329 11.48 27.15 -27.84
N TYR A 330 12.70 26.69 -27.55
CA TYR A 330 13.38 25.60 -28.27
C TYR A 330 12.78 24.21 -27.99
N ASN A 331 12.35 23.95 -26.75
CA ASN A 331 11.65 22.71 -26.42
C ASN A 331 10.28 22.59 -27.14
N PHE A 332 9.72 23.72 -27.61
CA PHE A 332 8.45 23.78 -28.33
C PHE A 332 8.60 23.41 -29.82
N GLU A 333 9.65 23.87 -30.52
CA GLU A 333 9.89 23.54 -31.93
C GLU A 333 10.49 22.15 -32.13
N TYR A 334 11.27 21.64 -31.17
CA TYR A 334 11.90 20.33 -31.22
C TYR A 334 10.88 19.20 -31.45
N PHE A 335 9.78 19.16 -30.70
CA PHE A 335 8.72 18.16 -30.90
C PHE A 335 7.75 18.48 -32.06
N ARG A 336 7.75 19.72 -32.56
CA ARG A 336 6.94 20.13 -33.70
C ARG A 336 7.56 19.70 -35.03
N THR A 337 8.90 19.70 -35.13
CA THR A 337 9.64 19.18 -36.31
C THR A 337 9.59 17.65 -36.43
N TRP A 338 9.27 16.98 -35.33
CA TRP A 338 8.92 15.56 -35.27
C TRP A 338 7.55 15.22 -35.88
N GLN A 339 6.73 16.23 -36.21
CA GLN A 339 5.68 16.05 -37.21
C GLN A 339 6.38 15.86 -38.56
N ILE A 340 6.63 14.60 -38.89
CA ILE A 340 7.10 14.18 -40.22
C ILE A 340 6.06 14.69 -41.22
N LYS A 341 6.31 15.86 -41.80
CA LYS A 341 5.71 16.19 -43.09
C LYS A 341 6.31 15.17 -44.05
N PRO A 342 5.50 14.33 -44.73
CA PRO A 342 6.04 13.36 -45.67
C PRO A 342 6.90 14.13 -46.67
N GLY A 343 8.22 13.92 -46.58
CA GLY A 343 9.13 14.41 -47.59
C GLY A 343 8.82 13.67 -48.89
N LYS A 344 9.03 14.31 -50.04
CA LYS A 344 8.88 13.64 -51.35
C LYS A 344 9.80 12.42 -51.50
N ASP A 345 10.81 12.28 -50.64
CA ASP A 345 11.72 11.16 -50.58
C ASP A 345 11.30 10.14 -49.48
N SER A 346 10.75 9.02 -49.93
CA SER A 346 10.32 7.89 -49.09
C SER A 346 11.45 7.32 -48.23
N SER A 347 12.72 7.39 -48.67
CA SER A 347 13.87 6.81 -47.97
C SER A 347 14.18 7.54 -46.66
N THR A 348 14.14 8.87 -46.66
CA THR A 348 14.36 9.71 -45.48
C THR A 348 13.23 9.57 -44.45
N THR A 349 12.01 9.31 -44.93
CA THR A 349 10.84 9.11 -44.07
C THR A 349 10.93 7.78 -43.33
N VAL A 350 11.33 6.69 -44.02
CA VAL A 350 11.54 5.38 -43.41
C VAL A 350 12.64 5.42 -42.34
N ARG A 351 13.78 6.06 -42.63
CA ARG A 351 14.88 6.17 -41.66
C ARG A 351 14.46 6.89 -40.38
N LYS A 352 13.76 8.03 -40.48
CA LYS A 352 13.28 8.79 -39.32
C LYS A 352 12.26 8.01 -38.49
N ASN A 353 11.41 7.21 -39.13
CA ASN A 353 10.47 6.34 -38.43
C ASN A 353 11.20 5.25 -37.62
N ASN A 354 12.28 4.68 -38.15
CA ASN A 354 13.07 3.68 -37.44
C ASN A 354 13.82 4.27 -36.25
N GLU A 355 14.45 5.44 -36.42
CA GLU A 355 15.14 6.13 -35.32
C GLU A 355 14.16 6.48 -34.18
N TYR A 356 12.95 6.96 -34.51
CA TYR A 356 11.90 7.19 -33.52
C TYR A 356 11.48 5.96 -32.75
N ARG A 357 11.25 4.88 -33.49
CA ARG A 357 10.80 3.63 -32.91
C ARG A 357 11.85 3.11 -31.92
N SER A 358 13.13 3.14 -32.31
CA SER A 358 14.25 2.81 -31.43
C SER A 358 14.27 3.68 -30.17
N PHE A 359 14.20 5.01 -30.30
CA PHE A 359 14.18 5.92 -29.15
C PHE A 359 13.00 5.63 -28.21
N ARG A 360 11.80 5.43 -28.79
CA ARG A 360 10.58 5.10 -28.02
C ARG A 360 10.72 3.77 -27.28
N GLU A 361 11.26 2.74 -27.93
CA GLU A 361 11.47 1.42 -27.32
C GLU A 361 12.47 1.53 -26.15
N LYS A 362 13.58 2.24 -26.32
CA LYS A 362 14.57 2.49 -25.24
C LYS A 362 13.98 3.28 -24.08
N LEU A 363 13.27 4.37 -24.37
CA LEU A 363 12.59 5.15 -23.35
C LEU A 363 11.57 4.30 -22.59
N SER A 364 10.79 3.48 -23.31
CA SER A 364 9.86 2.54 -22.69
C SER A 364 10.57 1.52 -21.81
N ASN A 365 11.74 1.01 -22.21
CA ASN A 365 12.51 0.05 -21.43
C ASN A 365 13.08 0.68 -20.15
N VAL A 366 13.74 1.84 -20.25
CA VAL A 366 14.21 2.60 -19.06
C VAL A 366 13.04 2.82 -18.11
N PHE A 367 11.92 3.24 -18.67
CA PHE A 367 10.73 3.55 -17.91
C PHE A 367 10.16 2.35 -17.15
N VAL A 368 9.97 1.21 -17.80
CA VAL A 368 9.46 -0.02 -17.14
C VAL A 368 10.41 -0.44 -16.01
N LYS A 369 11.72 -0.32 -16.22
CA LYS A 369 12.72 -0.65 -15.20
C LYS A 369 12.68 0.32 -14.01
N LEU A 370 12.58 1.63 -14.28
CA LEU A 370 12.41 2.63 -13.23
C LEU A 370 11.09 2.47 -12.48
N LEU A 371 10.02 2.04 -13.16
CA LEU A 371 8.74 1.74 -12.53
C LEU A 371 8.87 0.61 -11.50
N GLN A 372 9.58 -0.47 -11.85
CA GLN A 372 9.83 -1.59 -10.94
C GLN A 372 10.61 -1.16 -9.70
N ILE A 373 11.64 -0.32 -9.86
CA ILE A 373 12.40 0.22 -8.71
C ILE A 373 11.53 1.15 -7.88
N ASN A 374 10.74 1.99 -8.54
CA ASN A 374 9.84 2.92 -7.88
C ASN A 374 8.69 2.22 -7.13
N ALA A 375 8.33 1.02 -7.54
CA ALA A 375 7.36 0.18 -6.85
C ALA A 375 7.73 0.02 -5.36
N LEU A 376 9.04 -0.05 -5.05
CA LEU A 376 9.54 -0.12 -3.68
C LEU A 376 9.16 1.09 -2.80
N VAL A 377 8.90 2.26 -3.38
CA VAL A 377 8.41 3.45 -2.63
C VAL A 377 7.05 3.18 -2.01
N VAL A 378 6.15 2.54 -2.78
CA VAL A 378 4.83 2.12 -2.30
C VAL A 378 4.98 1.08 -1.20
N ASP A 379 5.90 0.14 -1.40
CA ASP A 379 6.08 -0.98 -0.49
C ASP A 379 6.58 -0.55 0.87
N VAL A 380 7.65 0.23 0.87
CA VAL A 380 8.24 0.76 2.08
C VAL A 380 7.26 1.69 2.80
N TYR A 381 6.48 2.48 2.06
CA TYR A 381 5.44 3.33 2.63
C TYR A 381 4.35 2.51 3.34
N LEU A 382 3.83 1.47 2.69
CA LEU A 382 2.85 0.56 3.29
C LEU A 382 3.40 -0.04 4.59
N LEU A 383 4.60 -0.62 4.53
CA LEU A 383 5.21 -1.30 5.66
C LEU A 383 5.44 -0.34 6.84
N ALA A 384 5.88 0.89 6.58
CA ALA A 384 5.96 1.93 7.59
C ALA A 384 4.59 2.23 8.24
N ARG A 385 3.49 2.20 7.46
CA ARG A 385 2.13 2.43 7.98
C ARG A 385 1.55 1.24 8.72
N VAL A 386 1.79 0.01 8.29
CA VAL A 386 1.33 -1.22 8.97
C VAL A 386 1.89 -1.31 10.39
N LEU A 387 3.08 -0.75 10.60
CA LEU A 387 3.80 -0.77 11.88
C LEU A 387 3.78 0.59 12.60
N LYS A 388 2.92 1.51 12.18
CA LYS A 388 2.82 2.87 12.72
C LYS A 388 2.00 2.96 14.00
N ILE A 389 2.36 3.94 14.83
CA ILE A 389 1.49 4.48 15.89
C ILE A 389 0.77 5.75 15.38
N PHE A 390 -0.55 5.72 15.33
CA PHE A 390 -1.39 6.86 14.98
C PHE A 390 -1.50 7.84 16.14
N ASN A 391 -1.35 9.13 15.81
CA ASN A 391 -1.65 10.21 16.74
C ASN A 391 -3.12 10.59 16.63
N ILE A 392 -3.98 9.81 17.28
CA ILE A 392 -5.43 10.06 17.33
C ILE A 392 -5.79 11.21 18.27
N ASN A 393 -4.82 11.70 19.07
CA ASN A 393 -5.05 12.72 20.09
C ASN A 393 -5.06 14.16 19.56
N THR A 394 -4.75 14.37 18.27
CA THR A 394 -4.73 15.72 17.68
C THR A 394 -6.07 16.07 17.04
N ILE A 395 -6.60 17.26 17.34
CA ILE A 395 -7.87 17.78 16.79
C ILE A 395 -7.97 17.60 15.26
N LYS A 396 -6.87 17.79 14.53
CA LYS A 396 -6.84 17.67 13.06
C LYS A 396 -6.99 16.26 12.51
N ASN A 397 -6.77 15.23 13.34
CA ASN A 397 -6.82 13.81 12.96
C ASN A 397 -7.85 13.04 13.80
N LYS A 398 -8.68 13.74 14.59
CA LYS A 398 -9.67 13.12 15.46
C LYS A 398 -10.88 12.78 14.61
N ARG A 399 -11.13 11.48 14.44
CA ARG A 399 -12.46 10.98 14.07
C ARG A 399 -13.35 11.01 15.30
N ASP A 400 -14.66 11.04 15.10
CA ASP A 400 -15.64 11.01 16.19
C ASP A 400 -15.82 9.58 16.78
N THR A 401 -14.78 8.75 16.69
CA THR A 401 -14.78 7.34 17.06
C THR A 401 -13.60 7.00 17.94
N ASP A 402 -13.76 6.03 18.85
CA ASP A 402 -12.67 5.41 19.59
C ASP A 402 -12.00 4.33 18.72
N GLU A 403 -10.87 4.69 18.09
CA GLU A 403 -10.09 3.75 17.27
C GLU A 403 -8.76 3.37 17.96
N PRO A 404 -8.18 2.19 17.63
CA PRO A 404 -6.90 1.78 18.19
C PRO A 404 -5.76 2.67 17.69
N TYR A 405 -4.78 2.92 18.57
CA TYR A 405 -3.58 3.69 18.27
C TYR A 405 -2.66 3.01 17.25
N GLU A 406 -2.76 1.70 17.08
CA GLU A 406 -1.93 0.91 16.18
C GLU A 406 -2.80 -0.03 15.33
N PRO A 407 -2.38 -0.38 14.10
CA PRO A 407 -2.98 -1.47 13.35
C PRO A 407 -2.72 -2.81 14.01
N HIS A 408 -3.76 -3.62 14.24
CA HIS A 408 -3.61 -4.97 14.81
C HIS A 408 -4.28 -6.05 13.95
N ASN A 409 -5.43 -5.75 13.38
CA ASN A 409 -6.17 -6.63 12.47
C ASN A 409 -6.09 -6.02 11.07
N ILE A 410 -5.22 -6.58 10.24
CA ILE A 410 -4.75 -5.91 9.02
C ILE A 410 -5.15 -6.73 7.81
N VAL A 411 -5.69 -6.05 6.80
CA VAL A 411 -5.85 -6.61 5.46
C VAL A 411 -5.08 -5.74 4.48
N ILE A 412 -4.30 -6.36 3.60
CA ILE A 412 -3.55 -5.71 2.53
C ILE A 412 -4.05 -6.29 1.20
N TYR A 413 -4.40 -5.43 0.25
CA TYR A 413 -4.76 -5.79 -1.11
C TYR A 413 -3.94 -4.98 -2.11
N ALA A 414 -3.09 -5.65 -2.88
CA ALA A 414 -2.20 -5.06 -3.86
C ALA A 414 -1.90 -6.05 -5.00
N GLY A 415 -1.19 -5.60 -6.03
CA GLY A 415 -0.62 -6.49 -7.04
C GLY A 415 0.24 -7.60 -6.39
N ASP A 416 0.26 -8.79 -6.99
CA ASP A 416 0.95 -9.95 -6.37
C ASP A 416 2.46 -9.72 -6.21
N GLY A 417 3.08 -9.04 -7.18
CA GLY A 417 4.48 -8.64 -7.09
C GLY A 417 4.80 -7.72 -5.90
N HIS A 418 3.86 -6.82 -5.55
CA HIS A 418 3.94 -6.00 -4.33
C HIS A 418 3.72 -6.85 -3.07
N SER A 419 2.75 -7.77 -3.12
CA SER A 419 2.42 -8.67 -2.01
C SER A 419 3.58 -9.59 -1.63
N ASP A 420 4.37 -10.07 -2.59
CA ASP A 420 5.57 -10.85 -2.35
C ASP A 420 6.64 -10.08 -1.58
N VAL A 421 6.81 -8.79 -1.89
CA VAL A 421 7.71 -7.90 -1.13
C VAL A 421 7.26 -7.82 0.33
N TYR A 422 5.97 -7.67 0.57
CA TYR A 422 5.41 -7.57 1.92
C TYR A 422 5.65 -8.86 2.70
N ARG A 423 5.39 -10.01 2.09
CA ARG A 423 5.55 -11.33 2.71
C ARG A 423 7.01 -11.56 3.11
N LYS A 424 7.96 -11.28 2.21
CA LYS A 424 9.40 -11.39 2.48
C LYS A 424 9.87 -10.45 3.59
N PHE A 425 9.41 -9.21 3.58
CA PHE A 425 9.77 -8.26 4.63
C PHE A 425 9.24 -8.69 6.00
N LEU A 426 7.96 -9.08 6.08
CA LEU A 426 7.35 -9.51 7.33
C LEU A 426 8.02 -10.79 7.85
N ASP A 427 8.38 -11.72 6.98
CA ASP A 427 9.18 -12.91 7.33
C ASP A 427 10.54 -12.52 7.93
N SER A 428 11.22 -11.52 7.35
CA SER A 428 12.49 -10.98 7.88
C SER A 428 12.36 -10.33 9.27
N LEU A 429 11.15 -9.90 9.64
CA LEU A 429 10.82 -9.38 10.96
C LEU A 429 10.32 -10.46 11.94
N GLY A 430 10.37 -11.73 11.55
CA GLY A 430 9.93 -12.84 12.38
C GLY A 430 8.41 -13.04 12.43
N PHE A 431 7.65 -12.47 11.48
CA PHE A 431 6.26 -12.85 11.31
C PHE A 431 6.18 -14.30 10.84
N LYS A 432 5.33 -15.08 11.50
CA LYS A 432 5.10 -16.49 11.16
C LYS A 432 4.01 -16.57 10.11
N LEU A 433 4.29 -17.28 9.01
CA LEU A 433 3.25 -17.71 8.06
C LEU A 433 2.37 -18.76 8.75
N ILE A 434 1.09 -18.44 8.92
CA ILE A 434 0.10 -19.31 9.57
C ILE A 434 -0.57 -20.20 8.54
N ASP A 435 -0.95 -19.61 7.40
CA ASP A 435 -1.64 -20.28 6.30
C ASP A 435 -1.45 -19.54 4.97
N ILE A 436 -1.69 -20.24 3.86
CA ILE A 436 -1.58 -19.74 2.49
C ILE A 436 -2.58 -20.47 1.57
N THR A 437 -3.15 -19.75 0.62
CA THR A 437 -3.93 -20.32 -0.49
C THR A 437 -3.69 -19.55 -1.79
N GLY A 438 -4.01 -20.16 -2.92
CA GLY A 438 -3.72 -19.64 -4.25
C GLY A 438 -2.27 -19.90 -4.68
N ASN A 439 -1.64 -18.93 -5.34
CA ASN A 439 -0.23 -19.03 -5.72
C ASN A 439 0.65 -18.98 -4.47
N ASP A 440 1.56 -19.95 -4.33
CA ASP A 440 2.53 -19.98 -3.23
C ASP A 440 3.79 -19.18 -3.59
N TRP A 441 4.00 -18.07 -2.88
CA TRP A 441 5.17 -17.21 -3.06
C TRP A 441 6.49 -17.87 -2.64
N ARG A 442 6.45 -18.90 -1.78
CA ARG A 442 7.63 -19.68 -1.36
C ARG A 442 7.91 -20.83 -2.31
N ASP A 443 6.87 -21.39 -2.92
CA ASP A 443 6.98 -22.49 -3.87
C ASP A 443 6.27 -22.16 -5.20
N PRO A 444 6.97 -21.56 -6.18
CA PRO A 444 6.36 -21.21 -7.47
C PRO A 444 5.94 -22.43 -8.30
N THR A 445 6.24 -23.66 -7.85
CA THR A 445 5.74 -24.89 -8.48
C THR A 445 4.31 -25.21 -8.05
N VAL A 446 3.88 -24.72 -6.89
CA VAL A 446 2.49 -24.80 -6.42
C VAL A 446 1.70 -23.69 -7.10
N LYS A 447 1.07 -24.06 -8.22
CA LYS A 447 0.21 -23.16 -8.97
C LYS A 447 -1.24 -23.32 -8.56
N ASN A 448 -1.90 -22.19 -8.37
CA ASN A 448 -3.34 -22.14 -8.29
C ASN A 448 -3.94 -22.66 -9.62
N PRO A 449 -4.91 -23.60 -9.59
CA PRO A 449 -5.62 -24.00 -10.80
C PRO A 449 -6.41 -22.84 -11.45
N TYR A 450 -6.62 -21.74 -10.72
CA TYR A 450 -7.27 -20.52 -11.19
C TYR A 450 -6.30 -19.35 -11.16
N ASN A 451 -6.39 -18.43 -12.11
CA ASN A 451 -5.54 -17.24 -12.15
C ASN A 451 -6.06 -16.14 -11.23
N ASN A 452 -7.38 -15.97 -11.12
CA ASN A 452 -8.02 -14.87 -10.39
C ASN A 452 -9.11 -15.39 -9.44
N CYS A 453 -8.80 -16.49 -8.75
CA CYS A 453 -9.69 -17.06 -7.75
C CYS A 453 -8.89 -17.82 -6.70
N ILE A 454 -9.14 -17.60 -5.42
CA ILE A 454 -8.54 -18.39 -4.34
C ILE A 454 -9.57 -19.34 -3.71
N ASP A 455 -9.12 -20.55 -3.39
CA ASP A 455 -9.90 -21.56 -2.67
C ASP A 455 -9.71 -21.39 -1.17
N MET A 456 -10.81 -21.14 -0.47
CA MET A 456 -10.85 -20.84 0.95
C MET A 456 -11.28 -22.05 1.79
N GLU A 457 -11.54 -23.22 1.18
CA GLU A 457 -12.03 -24.44 1.86
C GLU A 457 -11.11 -24.86 3.02
N LYS A 458 -9.79 -24.72 2.85
CA LYS A 458 -8.78 -25.08 3.84
C LYS A 458 -8.20 -23.88 4.58
N PHE A 459 -8.53 -22.67 4.15
CA PHE A 459 -7.98 -21.45 4.72
C PHE A 459 -8.80 -21.03 5.96
N PRO A 460 -8.17 -20.51 7.04
CA PRO A 460 -8.89 -20.17 8.27
C PRO A 460 -9.99 -19.11 8.02
N GLN A 461 -11.23 -19.49 8.34
CA GLN A 461 -12.42 -18.66 8.16
C GLN A 461 -13.40 -18.77 9.35
N PRO A 462 -14.25 -17.74 9.54
CA PRO A 462 -14.14 -16.40 8.96
C PRO A 462 -12.85 -15.68 9.37
N PHE A 463 -12.51 -14.59 8.66
CA PHE A 463 -11.30 -13.84 8.99
C PHE A 463 -11.32 -13.26 10.40
N PHE A 464 -10.14 -13.21 11.01
CA PHE A 464 -9.90 -12.76 12.38
C PHE A 464 -10.61 -13.60 13.46
N GLU A 465 -11.06 -14.81 13.13
CA GLU A 465 -11.48 -15.78 14.13
C GLU A 465 -10.33 -16.31 14.98
N HIS A 466 -10.70 -16.94 16.11
CA HIS A 466 -9.72 -17.60 16.95
C HIS A 466 -9.00 -18.70 16.16
N ASN A 467 -7.68 -18.69 16.24
CA ASN A 467 -6.80 -19.68 15.65
C ASN A 467 -5.83 -20.14 16.73
N GLU A 468 -5.67 -21.45 16.93
CA GLU A 468 -4.79 -22.02 17.95
C GLU A 468 -3.32 -21.58 17.83
N LYS A 469 -2.89 -21.19 16.62
CA LYS A 469 -1.53 -20.69 16.35
C LYS A 469 -1.37 -19.21 16.70
N ILE A 470 -2.44 -18.53 17.13
CA ILE A 470 -2.48 -17.10 17.41
C ILE A 470 -2.89 -16.89 18.87
N ASP A 471 -1.95 -16.42 19.69
CA ASP A 471 -2.22 -16.06 21.07
C ASP A 471 -2.08 -14.54 21.30
N TRP A 472 -3.22 -13.86 21.30
CA TRP A 472 -3.33 -12.44 21.61
C TRP A 472 -2.93 -12.09 23.06
N LEU A 473 -2.95 -13.08 23.96
CA LEU A 473 -2.67 -12.93 25.40
C LEU A 473 -1.26 -13.37 25.78
N GLU A 474 -0.51 -13.95 24.84
CA GLU A 474 0.90 -14.29 25.05
C GLU A 474 1.67 -13.05 25.52
N GLY A 475 2.34 -13.15 26.68
CA GLY A 475 3.07 -12.05 27.30
C GLY A 475 2.31 -11.26 28.38
N PHE A 476 0.97 -11.41 28.49
CA PHE A 476 0.24 -10.87 29.65
C PHE A 476 0.45 -11.73 30.91
N SER A 477 0.53 -13.05 30.76
CA SER A 477 0.70 -14.00 31.87
C SER A 477 1.99 -13.79 32.66
N SER A 478 3.10 -13.47 31.98
CA SER A 478 4.42 -13.30 32.61
C SER A 478 4.56 -12.01 33.41
N GLN A 479 3.76 -10.98 33.13
CA GLN A 479 3.80 -9.71 33.87
C GLN A 479 3.16 -9.84 35.25
N PHE A 480 2.06 -10.58 35.38
CA PHE A 480 1.34 -10.75 36.65
C PHE A 480 2.03 -11.74 37.61
N SER A 481 2.66 -12.79 37.10
CA SER A 481 3.41 -13.73 37.93
C SER A 481 4.60 -13.08 38.65
N SER A 482 5.08 -11.92 38.18
CA SER A 482 6.21 -11.20 38.77
C SER A 482 5.84 -10.32 39.98
N GLY A 483 4.56 -10.21 40.36
CA GLY A 483 4.10 -9.43 41.52
C GLY A 483 4.35 -7.93 41.45
N LYS A 484 5.00 -7.43 40.40
CA LYS A 484 5.21 -6.00 40.14
C LYS A 484 4.01 -5.47 39.36
N ARG A 485 2.96 -5.05 40.07
CA ARG A 485 2.06 -4.00 39.57
C ARG A 485 2.88 -2.74 39.34
N LYS A 486 3.58 -2.66 38.20
CA LYS A 486 3.98 -1.36 37.68
C LYS A 486 2.68 -0.65 37.32
N ASP A 487 2.50 0.57 37.81
CA ASP A 487 1.48 1.48 37.33
C ASP A 487 1.57 1.60 35.79
N LEU A 488 0.84 0.75 35.08
CA LEU A 488 0.70 0.80 33.63
C LEU A 488 -0.02 2.09 33.21
N GLY A 489 -0.73 2.73 34.16
CA GLY A 489 -1.20 4.11 34.05
C GLY A 489 -0.10 5.11 33.67
N ASN A 490 1.14 4.90 34.13
CA ASN A 490 2.31 5.73 33.80
C ASN A 490 3.10 5.26 32.57
N THR A 491 2.89 4.04 32.08
CA THR A 491 3.57 3.54 30.87
C THR A 491 2.83 3.97 29.60
N LEU A 492 1.52 4.22 29.70
CA LEU A 492 0.74 4.99 28.72
C LEU A 492 0.85 6.51 28.91
N SER A 493 1.56 6.99 29.92
CA SER A 493 2.19 8.31 29.82
C SER A 493 3.27 8.13 28.77
N LEU A 494 2.94 8.51 27.54
CA LEU A 494 3.91 8.84 26.50
C LEU A 494 5.06 9.54 27.23
N LYS A 495 6.21 8.88 27.35
CA LYS A 495 7.47 9.61 27.54
C LYS A 495 7.38 10.68 26.46
N LYS A 496 7.19 11.94 26.87
CA LYS A 496 7.49 13.09 26.03
C LYS A 496 8.93 12.87 25.62
N ARG A 497 9.16 12.17 24.51
CA ARG A 497 10.40 12.30 23.76
C ARG A 497 10.37 13.77 23.40
N ARG A 498 11.09 14.58 24.18
CA ARG A 498 11.51 15.90 23.74
C ARG A 498 12.23 15.61 22.44
N VAL A 499 11.54 15.87 21.33
CA VAL A 499 12.20 16.20 20.09
C VAL A 499 12.85 17.53 20.42
N GLU A 500 14.15 17.51 20.71
CA GLU A 500 14.92 18.75 20.76
C GLU A 500 14.82 19.41 19.38
N PRO A 501 14.67 20.74 19.33
CA PRO A 501 14.40 21.49 18.11
C PRO A 501 15.48 21.34 17.04
#